data_AF-A0A317CYF4-F1
#
_entry.id   AF-A0A317CYF4-F1
#
_cell.length_a   1.000
_cell.length_b   1.000
_cell.length_c   1.000
_cell.angle_alpha   90.00
_cell.angle_beta   90.00
_cell.angle_gamma   90.00
#
_symmetry.space_group_name_H-M   'P 1'
#
loop_
_entity.id
_entity.type
_entity.pdbx_description
1 polymer ?
#
loop_
_entity_poly.entity_id
_entity_poly.type
_entity_poly.pdbx_seq_one_letter_code
_entity_poly.pdbx_strand_id
1 'polypeptide(L)' 'MTDEQSDQDRVESRAHLLPEEAAVGSDDPEAQAGAILAESDIREEDQNAAPDTVLEHRTSDQTVVASEPPD' A
#
# COMPACT_ATOMS: atom_id res chain seq x y z
N MET A 1 16.71 -10.16 14.20
CA MET A 1 16.15 -9.01 13.49
C MET A 1 15.48 -8.16 14.55
N THR A 2 15.91 -6.91 14.72
CA THR A 2 15.13 -5.91 15.46
C THR A 2 14.10 -5.29 14.51
N ASP A 3 13.05 -4.68 15.04
CA ASP A 3 12.02 -4.02 14.21
C ASP A 3 12.64 -2.92 13.32
N GLU A 4 13.59 -2.15 13.85
CA GLU A 4 14.36 -1.16 13.09
C GLU A 4 15.13 -1.76 11.90
N GLN A 5 15.68 -2.97 12.04
CA GLN A 5 16.38 -3.64 10.93
C GLN A 5 15.39 -4.06 9.85
N SER A 6 14.23 -4.58 10.26
CA SER A 6 13.16 -4.95 9.31
C SER A 6 12.66 -3.74 8.54
N ASP A 7 12.53 -2.59 9.19
CA ASP A 7 12.08 -1.36 8.53
C ASP A 7 13.11 -0.83 7.53
N GLN A 8 14.41 -0.88 7.87
CA GLN A 8 15.48 -0.51 6.94
C GLN A 8 15.48 -1.42 5.70
N ASP A 9 15.33 -2.73 5.87
CA ASP A 9 15.27 -3.68 4.75
C ASP A 9 14.05 -3.40 3.84
N ARG A 10 12.89 -3.04 4.43
CA ARG A 10 11.68 -2.65 3.69
C ARG A 10 11.91 -1.37 2.88
N VAL A 11 12.54 -0.36 3.48
CA VAL A 11 12.87 0.92 2.84
C VAL A 11 13.82 0.68 1.66
N GLU A 12 14.92 -0.04 1.87
CA GLU A 12 15.89 -0.35 0.82
C GLU A 12 15.20 -1.06 -0.36
N SER A 13 14.35 -2.05 -0.07
CA SER A 13 13.63 -2.77 -1.12
C SER A 13 12.67 -1.89 -1.92
N ARG A 14 11.98 -0.93 -1.29
CA ARG A 14 11.00 -0.06 -1.95
C ARG A 14 11.65 1.13 -2.67
N ALA A 15 12.80 1.60 -2.20
CA ALA A 15 13.55 2.71 -2.76
C ALA A 15 14.05 2.41 -4.19
N HIS A 16 14.05 1.15 -4.61
CA HIS A 16 14.35 0.76 -5.97
C HIS A 16 13.25 1.21 -6.95
N LEU A 17 13.49 2.36 -7.60
CA LEU A 17 12.55 2.99 -8.51
C LEU A 17 12.21 2.10 -9.72
N LEU A 18 10.93 2.03 -10.07
CA LEU A 18 10.49 1.47 -11.35
C LEU A 18 10.94 2.36 -12.52
N PRO A 19 11.01 1.84 -13.77
CA PRO A 19 11.43 2.64 -14.93
C PRO A 19 10.64 3.94 -15.10
N GLU A 20 9.33 3.90 -14.84
CA GLU A 20 8.45 5.07 -14.90
C GLU A 20 8.75 6.09 -13.79
N GLU A 21 9.02 5.62 -12.57
CA GLU A 21 9.40 6.47 -11.43
C GLU A 21 10.78 7.11 -11.67
N ALA A 22 11.74 6.34 -12.21
CA ALA A 22 13.06 6.84 -12.57
C ALA A 22 13.01 7.88 -13.71
N ALA A 23 12.07 7.74 -14.65
CA ALA A 23 11.87 8.71 -15.73
C ALA A 23 11.34 10.06 -15.23
N VAL A 24 10.51 10.06 -14.18
CA VAL A 24 10.06 11.29 -13.49
C VAL A 24 11.15 11.83 -12.56
N GLY A 25 11.91 10.94 -11.94
CA GLY A 25 12.96 11.24 -10.98
C GLY A 25 12.43 11.38 -9.55
N SER A 26 13.29 11.11 -8.57
CA SER A 26 13.07 11.38 -7.15
C SER A 26 14.35 11.96 -6.56
N ASP A 27 14.22 13.00 -5.74
CA ASP A 27 15.36 13.66 -5.10
C ASP A 27 15.99 12.75 -4.02
N ASP A 28 15.15 11.95 -3.34
CA ASP A 28 15.57 11.00 -2.31
C ASP A 28 14.60 9.79 -2.30
N PRO A 29 14.93 8.72 -3.06
CA PRO A 29 14.11 7.52 -3.13
C PRO A 29 13.94 6.80 -1.79
N GLU A 30 14.95 6.84 -0.91
CA GLU A 30 14.92 6.20 0.40
C GLU A 30 13.97 6.95 1.34
N ALA A 31 14.07 8.28 1.40
CA ALA A 31 13.16 9.09 2.20
C ALA A 31 11.71 8.97 1.69
N GLN A 32 11.52 8.95 0.36
CA GLN A 32 10.21 8.73 -0.24
C GLN A 32 9.65 7.35 0.13
N ALA A 33 10.45 6.29 0.05
CA ALA A 33 10.06 4.93 0.41
C ALA A 33 9.67 4.83 1.90
N GLY A 34 10.46 5.42 2.79
CA GLY A 34 10.17 5.48 4.22
C GLY A 34 8.84 6.17 4.53
N ALA A 35 8.57 7.32 3.89
CA ALA A 35 7.31 8.04 4.07
C ALA A 35 6.10 7.22 3.58
N ILE A 36 6.22 6.55 2.43
CA ILE A 36 5.15 5.70 1.88
C ILE A 36 4.86 4.51 2.79
N LEU A 37 5.90 3.85 3.29
CA LEU A 37 5.75 2.68 4.16
C LEU A 37 5.13 3.08 5.51
N ALA A 38 5.61 4.16 6.13
CA ALA A 38 5.03 4.66 7.38
C ALA A 38 3.55 5.02 7.22
N GLU A 39 3.18 5.73 6.14
CA GLU A 39 1.78 6.03 5.85
C GLU A 39 0.96 4.77 5.57
N SER A 40 1.56 3.75 4.95
CA SER A 40 0.88 2.48 4.68
C SER A 40 0.63 1.69 5.95
N ASP A 41 1.59 1.64 6.87
CA ASP A 41 1.46 0.96 8.16
C ASP A 41 0.33 1.61 8.99
N ILE A 42 0.24 2.95 8.99
CA ILE A 42 -0.86 3.67 9.64
C ILE A 42 -2.22 3.27 9.06
N ARG A 43 -2.34 3.20 7.72
CA ARG A 43 -3.60 2.81 7.05
C ARG A 43 -3.95 1.33 7.20
N GLU A 44 -2.96 0.49 7.43
CA GLU A 44 -3.17 -0.93 7.74
C GLU A 44 -3.76 -1.09 9.15
N GLU A 45 -3.28 -0.31 10.12
CA GLU A 45 -3.78 -0.30 11.50
C GLU A 45 -5.13 0.42 11.64
N ASP A 46 -5.33 1.55 10.95
CA ASP A 46 -6.56 2.34 10.94
C ASP A 46 -7.05 2.57 9.50
N GLN A 47 -8.14 1.90 9.16
CA GLN A 47 -8.79 2.02 7.86
C GLN A 47 -9.24 3.47 7.55
N ASN A 48 -9.47 4.30 8.58
CA ASN A 48 -9.90 5.69 8.43
C ASN A 48 -8.73 6.68 8.32
N ALA A 49 -7.47 6.22 8.41
CA ALA A 49 -6.31 7.09 8.31
C ALA A 49 -6.09 7.68 6.91
N ALA A 50 -6.85 7.23 5.91
CA ALA A 50 -6.92 7.85 4.59
C ALA A 50 -8.20 8.70 4.44
N PRO A 51 -8.22 9.96 4.90
CA PRO A 51 -9.45 10.78 4.94
C PRO A 51 -10.07 11.04 3.57
N ASP A 52 -9.26 11.08 2.51
CA ASP A 52 -9.73 11.27 1.13
C ASP A 52 -10.23 9.99 0.47
N THR A 53 -10.08 8.83 1.13
CA THR A 53 -10.53 7.54 0.61
C THR A 53 -11.95 7.24 1.07
N VAL A 54 -12.83 6.91 0.11
CA VAL A 54 -14.18 6.43 0.42
C VAL A 54 -14.14 4.92 0.66
N LEU A 55 -14.46 4.49 1.88
CA LEU A 55 -14.62 3.08 2.22
C LEU A 55 -16.09 2.65 2.06
N GLU A 56 -16.33 1.68 1.17
CA GLU A 56 -17.65 1.06 1.02
C GLU A 56 -17.86 -0.02 2.08
N HIS A 57 -18.88 0.14 2.93
CA HIS A 57 -19.26 -0.87 3.93
C HIS A 57 -20.27 -1.87 3.36
N ARG A 58 -19.91 -2.56 2.26
CA ARG A 58 -20.78 -3.58 1.67
C ARG A 58 -20.82 -4.84 2.51
N THR A 59 -22.02 -5.39 2.71
CA THR A 59 -22.20 -6.71 3.33
C THR A 59 -22.26 -7.81 2.27
N SER A 60 -22.07 -9.07 2.69
CA SER A 60 -22.16 -10.22 1.79
C SER A 60 -23.50 -10.30 1.04
N ASP A 61 -24.62 -9.91 1.68
CA ASP A 61 -25.95 -9.88 1.05
C ASP A 61 -26.10 -8.83 -0.07
N GLN A 62 -25.18 -7.86 -0.15
CA GLN A 62 -25.16 -6.84 -1.20
C GLN A 62 -24.31 -7.24 -2.41
N THR A 63 -23.74 -8.46 -2.39
CA THR A 63 -22.99 -9.04 -3.50
C THR A 63 -23.94 -9.75 -4.48
N VAL A 64 -23.61 -9.72 -5.77
CA VAL A 64 -24.35 -10.50 -6.79
C VAL A 64 -24.11 -12.00 -6.58
N VAL A 65 -25.15 -12.81 -6.73
CA VAL A 65 -25.01 -14.28 -6.67
C VAL A 65 -24.07 -14.73 -7.79
N ALA A 66 -23.04 -15.52 -7.45
CA ALA A 66 -22.13 -16.10 -8.43
C ALA A 66 -22.93 -16.91 -9.45
N SER A 67 -22.77 -16.61 -10.74
CA SER A 67 -23.38 -17.41 -11.80
C SER A 67 -22.60 -18.71 -11.96
N GLU A 68 -23.28 -19.84 -11.93
CA GLU A 68 -22.66 -21.14 -12.17
C GLU A 68 -22.21 -21.22 -13.64
N PRO A 69 -20.99 -21.71 -13.94
CA PRO A 69 -20.55 -21.90 -15.31
C PRO A 69 -21.44 -22.95 -16.01
N PRO A 70 -21.67 -22.83 -17.33
CA PRO A 70 -22.46 -23.81 -18.08
C PRO A 70 -21.75 -25.18 -18.10
N ASP A 71 -22.54 -26.25 -17.97
CA ASP A 71 -22.14 -27.68 -18.03
C ASP A 71 -21.56 -28.06 -19.41
#